data_AF-A0A1S9PGF4-F1
#
_entry.id   AF-A0A1S9PGF4-F1
#
_cell.length_a   1.000
_cell.length_b   1.000
_cell.length_c   1.000
_cell.angle_alpha   90.00
_cell.angle_beta   90.00
_cell.angle_gamma   90.00
#
_symmetry.space_group_name_H-M   'P 1'
#
loop_
_entity.id
_entity.type
_entity.pdbx_description
1 polymer ?
#
loop_
_entity_poly.entity_id
_entity_poly.type
_entity_poly.pdbx_seq_one_letter_code
_entity_poly.pdbx_strand_id
1 'polypeptide(L)' 'MDNTALIDLPIASLGLSKSFVERSLLMGFGTLRQAIEKGPQRLLEDENFSYHWLAELSSFLEEKGLLEHLQPLPGAGR' A
#
# COMPACT_ATOMS: atom_id res chain seq x y z
N MET A 1 -2.69 -0.05 -20.02
CA MET A 1 -3.88 0.10 -19.17
C MET A 1 -3.37 0.66 -17.86
N ASP A 2 -3.64 1.93 -17.59
CA ASP A 2 -3.18 2.60 -16.38
C ASP A 2 -3.92 2.03 -15.16
N ASN A 3 -3.25 1.14 -14.42
CA ASN A 3 -3.78 0.54 -13.20
C ASN A 3 -3.78 1.53 -12.02
N THR A 4 -3.47 2.81 -12.26
CA THR A 4 -3.49 3.90 -11.27
C THR A 4 -4.88 4.11 -10.68
N ALA A 5 -5.96 3.72 -11.37
CA ALA A 5 -7.29 3.75 -10.78
C ALA A 5 -7.43 2.81 -9.56
N LEU A 6 -6.64 1.73 -9.49
CA LEU A 6 -6.69 0.78 -8.37
C LEU A 6 -6.13 1.37 -7.07
N ILE A 7 -5.16 2.29 -7.15
CA ILE A 7 -4.59 2.89 -5.94
C ILE A 7 -5.54 3.89 -5.27
N ASP A 8 -6.50 4.40 -6.04
CA ASP A 8 -7.57 5.30 -5.59
C ASP A 8 -8.79 4.54 -5.05
N LEU A 9 -8.87 3.23 -5.28
CA LEU A 9 -9.98 2.44 -4.76
C LEU A 9 -9.88 2.31 -3.24
N PRO A 10 -11.04 2.24 -2.55
CA PRO A 10 -11.09 1.84 -1.16
C PRO A 10 -10.39 0.50 -0.95
N ILE A 11 -9.54 0.39 0.07
CA ILE A 11 -8.85 -0.85 0.43
C ILE A 11 -9.81 -2.04 0.64
N ALA A 12 -11.03 -1.75 1.10
CA ALA A 12 -12.08 -2.74 1.31
C ALA A 12 -12.61 -3.35 0.00
N SER A 13 -12.40 -2.67 -1.14
CA SER A 13 -12.82 -3.11 -2.47
C SER A 13 -11.73 -3.85 -3.24
N LEU A 14 -10.52 -3.97 -2.70
CA LEU A 14 -9.38 -4.59 -3.38
C LEU A 14 -9.37 -6.13 -3.32
N GLY A 15 -10.24 -6.72 -2.50
CA GLY A 15 -10.26 -8.17 -2.31
C GLY A 15 -9.14 -8.72 -1.44
N LEU A 16 -8.48 -7.85 -0.66
CA LEU A 16 -7.47 -8.22 0.34
C LEU A 16 -8.11 -8.81 1.60
N SER A 17 -7.29 -9.40 2.48
CA SER A 17 -7.78 -10.01 3.71
C SER A 17 -8.47 -8.99 4.63
N LYS A 18 -9.39 -9.48 5.49
CA LYS A 18 -10.01 -8.63 6.51
C LYS A 18 -8.98 -8.01 7.44
N SER A 19 -7.97 -8.79 7.83
CA SER A 19 -6.86 -8.33 8.66
C SER A 19 -6.08 -7.19 8.01
N PHE A 20 -5.89 -7.24 6.68
CA PHE A 20 -5.28 -6.16 5.92
C PHE A 20 -6.11 -4.88 6.00
N VAL A 21 -7.42 -4.99 5.73
CA VAL A 21 -8.34 -3.86 5.72
C VAL A 21 -8.41 -3.21 7.11
N GLU A 22 -8.58 -4.01 8.16
CA GLU A 22 -8.63 -3.52 9.54
C GLU A 22 -7.34 -2.79 9.94
N ARG A 23 -6.16 -3.38 9.66
CA ARG A 23 -4.87 -2.74 9.98
C ARG A 23 -4.66 -1.45 9.22
N SER A 24 -5.02 -1.41 7.94
CA SER A 24 -4.93 -0.20 7.12
C SER A 24 -5.77 0.94 7.69
N LEU A 25 -7.00 0.63 8.14
CA LEU A 25 -7.86 1.60 8.81
C LEU A 25 -7.27 2.07 10.15
N LEU A 26 -6.68 1.17 10.94
CA LEU A 26 -5.98 1.52 12.19
C LEU A 26 -4.77 2.42 11.96
N MET A 27 -4.02 2.17 10.88
CA MET A 27 -2.89 3.01 10.45
C MET A 27 -3.35 4.34 9.79
N GLY A 28 -4.67 4.55 9.67
CA GLY A 28 -5.28 5.81 9.24
C GLY A 28 -5.40 6.01 7.73
N PHE A 29 -5.40 4.93 6.93
CA PHE A 29 -5.65 5.05 5.48
C PHE A 29 -6.75 4.12 4.97
N GLY A 30 -7.57 4.67 4.07
CA GLY A 30 -8.67 3.98 3.39
C GLY A 30 -8.40 3.66 1.92
N THR A 31 -7.26 4.11 1.36
CA THR A 31 -6.85 3.82 -0.02
C THR A 31 -5.35 3.51 -0.09
N LEU A 32 -4.91 2.85 -1.15
CA LEU A 32 -3.47 2.57 -1.35
C LEU A 32 -2.69 3.87 -1.62
N ARG A 33 -3.30 4.85 -2.28
CA ARG A 33 -2.69 6.18 -2.49
C ARG A 33 -2.25 6.79 -1.16
N GLN A 34 -3.11 6.76 -0.15
CA GLN A 34 -2.77 7.30 1.17
C GLN A 34 -1.61 6.55 1.82
N ALA A 35 -1.52 5.23 1.65
CA ALA A 35 -0.38 4.45 2.13
C ALA A 35 0.92 4.83 1.40
N ILE A 36 0.86 4.94 0.06
CA ILE A 36 1.99 5.35 -0.78
C ILE A 36 2.47 6.77 -0.42
N GLU A 37 1.54 7.72 -0.26
CA GLU A 37 1.83 9.12 0.11
C GLU A 37 2.39 9.25 1.53
N LYS A 38 1.94 8.41 2.47
CA LYS A 38 2.50 8.35 3.83
C LYS A 38 3.98 7.96 3.79
N GLY A 39 4.36 7.12 2.83
CA GLY A 39 5.73 6.72 2.58
C GLY A 39 6.22 5.62 3.53
N PRO A 40 7.23 4.84 3.12
CA PRO A 40 7.65 3.62 3.81
C PRO A 40 8.14 3.87 5.25
N GLN A 41 8.85 4.97 5.52
CA GLN A 41 9.34 5.28 6.87
C GLN A 41 8.19 5.46 7.88
N ARG A 42 7.17 6.26 7.53
CA ARG A 42 6.03 6.50 8.42
C ARG A 42 5.11 5.28 8.54
N LEU A 43 5.08 4.42 7.53
CA LEU A 43 4.38 3.13 7.63
C LEU A 43 5.10 2.20 8.61
N LEU A 44 6.44 2.15 8.57
CA LEU A 44 7.25 1.30 9.45
C LEU A 44 7.24 1.78 10.92
N GLU A 45 7.07 3.07 11.15
CA GLU A 45 6.97 3.67 12.49
C GLU A 45 5.56 3.58 13.10
N ASP A 46 4.55 3.14 12.33
CA ASP A 46 3.19 3.00 12.82
C ASP A 46 3.05 1.79 13.76
N GLU A 47 2.45 1.98 14.94
CA GLU A 47 2.30 0.91 15.93
C GLU A 47 1.42 -0.25 15.42
N ASN A 48 0.55 0.01 14.45
CA ASN A 48 -0.34 -0.99 13.85
C ASN A 48 0.29 -1.70 12.65
N PHE A 49 1.50 -1.27 12.25
CA PHE A 49 2.26 -1.86 11.16
C PHE A 49 2.51 -3.36 11.39
N SER A 50 2.56 -4.10 10.30
CA SER A 50 2.91 -5.52 10.33
C SER A 50 3.64 -5.91 9.05
N TYR A 51 4.69 -6.73 9.20
CA TYR A 51 5.36 -7.35 8.04
C TYR A 51 4.41 -8.23 7.23
N HIS A 52 3.41 -8.86 7.87
CA HIS A 52 2.38 -9.61 7.16
C HIS A 52 1.50 -8.70 6.30
N TRP A 53 1.14 -7.53 6.83
CA TRP A 53 0.40 -6.52 6.08
C TRP A 53 1.20 -6.02 4.87
N LEU A 54 2.51 -5.75 5.05
CA LEU A 54 3.40 -5.32 3.98
C LEU A 54 3.58 -6.40 2.90
N ALA A 55 3.72 -7.67 3.30
CA ALA A 55 3.83 -8.78 2.37
C ALA A 55 2.57 -8.90 1.50
N GLU A 56 1.39 -8.82 2.13
CA GLU A 56 0.10 -8.90 1.42
C GLU A 56 -0.08 -7.73 0.44
N LEU A 57 0.28 -6.51 0.86
CA LEU A 57 0.30 -5.35 -0.03
C LEU A 57 1.25 -5.54 -1.20
N SER A 58 2.48 -6.00 -0.94
CA SER A 58 3.51 -6.15 -1.96
C SER A 58 3.09 -7.20 -2.99
N SER A 59 2.55 -8.34 -2.54
CA SER A 59 2.01 -9.38 -3.42
C SER A 59 0.86 -8.86 -4.28
N PHE A 60 -0.08 -8.11 -3.70
CA PHE A 60 -1.18 -7.52 -4.47
C PHE A 60 -0.69 -6.52 -5.52
N LEU A 61 0.24 -5.63 -5.14
CA LEU A 61 0.79 -4.66 -6.07
C LEU A 61 1.62 -5.34 -7.17
N GLU A 62 2.38 -6.38 -6.85
CA GLU A 62 3.12 -7.19 -7.83
C GLU A 62 2.18 -7.86 -8.83
N GLU A 63 1.11 -8.51 -8.36
CA GLU A 63 0.07 -9.11 -9.22
C GLU A 63 -0.61 -8.11 -10.15
N LYS A 64 -0.71 -6.84 -9.72
CA LYS A 64 -1.29 -5.75 -10.51
C LYS A 64 -0.27 -4.96 -11.33
N GLY A 65 1.01 -5.30 -11.25
CA GLY A 65 2.09 -4.55 -11.91
C GLY A 65 2.26 -3.12 -11.38
N LEU A 66 1.89 -2.87 -10.12
CA LEU A 66 1.90 -1.58 -9.44
C LEU A 66 2.98 -1.48 -8.35
N LEU A 67 3.85 -2.49 -8.21
CA LEU A 67 4.87 -2.54 -7.17
C LEU A 67 5.82 -1.33 -7.20
N GLU A 68 6.03 -0.75 -8.38
CA GLU A 68 6.82 0.47 -8.59
C GLU A 68 6.31 1.68 -7.80
N HIS A 69 5.02 1.72 -7.44
CA HIS A 69 4.46 2.80 -6.64
C HIS A 69 4.80 2.71 -5.15
N LEU A 70 5.17 1.53 -4.65
CA LEU A 70 5.53 1.34 -3.24
C LEU A 70 7.01 1.67 -2.98
N GLN A 71 7.86 1.55 -4.00
CA GLN A 71 9.26 1.87 -3.86
C GLN A 71 9.46 3.38 -3.99
N PRO A 72 10.22 4.03 -3.07
CA PRO A 72 10.83 5.30 -3.41
C PRO A 72 11.80 5.01 -4.55
N LEU A 73 11.49 5.49 -5.75
CA LEU A 73 12.28 5.31 -6.96
C LEU A 73 13.80 5.44 -6.65
N PRO A 74 14.61 4.36 -6.68
CA PRO A 74 16.06 4.51 -6.62
C PRO A 74 16.50 4.94 -8.03
N GLY A 75 16.28 6.22 -8.38
CA GLY A 75 16.59 6.68 -9.74
C GLY A 75 16.20 8.10 -10.15
N ALA A 76 15.49 8.89 -9.33
CA ALA A 76 15.25 10.31 -9.61
C ALA A 76 16.26 11.21 -8.88
N GLY A 77 17.54 10.81 -8.92
CA GLY A 77 18.68 11.65 -8.58
C GLY A 77 19.58 11.71 -9.80
N ARG A 78 19.28 12.64 -10.71
CA ARG A 78 20.21 13.13 -11.72
C ARG A 78 20.42 14.61 -11.50
#